data_AF-A0A0G4EIR2-F1
#
_entry.id   AF-A0A0G4EIR2-F1
#
_cell.length_a   1.000
_cell.length_b   1.000
_cell.length_c   1.000
_cell.angle_alpha   90.00
_cell.angle_beta   90.00
_cell.angle_gamma   90.00
#
_symmetry.space_group_name_H-M   'P 1'
#
loop_
_entity.id
_entity.type
_entity.pdbx_description
1 polymer ?
#
loop_
_entity_poly.entity_id
_entity_poly.type
_entity_poly.pdbx_seq_one_letter_code
_entity_poly.pdbx_strand_id
1 'polypeptide(L)'
;MDVHTMKGSQLCVTGTTAYQLGLRISLTDERREPADQEDTTVASNRLPCIPLAHSPMASQPTQQLPDQKPPSPPPLSSLLTLAIKKAADIAVSGDDQQRAALRSQISNSSPDGLATMLRLVEEHIEEAMSRLVLRDVLFFTISDLEAALKTVYFLGCQQRAAEWRSIGQFIRLAAIYRLTPSTGLPLLLSVTHLPNMWGLRNLPLAIAIYRLIGRQLTHQSDCLNLEQDASGAYWIGTGRVFRAVPLGELPANHPYAEGYQRGDPVIRDGITLHRSFSSYLLCCLVYWWSHQGGVHRTTVKTTADRRSASRQSLPTGHIPQQMGIVADRQDDGNDARLVVVSGFRPPDTVAAHLEIQADSITLTTTESAVAHAPAPLSTRFPVSVPLWRRVLKQFDLVINDLLK
;
A
#
# COMPACT_ATOMS: atom_id res chain seq x y z
N MET A 1 18.18 -13.45 49.91
CA MET A 1 18.57 -12.65 48.74
C MET A 1 18.49 -13.59 47.56
N ASP A 2 17.33 -13.65 46.92
CA ASP A 2 17.10 -14.55 45.78
C ASP A 2 16.56 -13.74 44.61
N VAL A 3 17.25 -13.92 43.49
CA VAL A 3 17.07 -13.21 42.23
C VAL A 3 16.09 -14.02 41.37
N HIS A 4 14.90 -13.47 41.11
CA HIS A 4 14.00 -14.01 40.10
C HIS A 4 14.11 -13.24 38.78
N THR A 5 14.72 -13.90 37.82
CA THR A 5 14.79 -13.51 36.40
C THR A 5 13.44 -13.78 35.73
N MET A 6 12.74 -12.73 35.30
CA MET A 6 11.58 -12.87 34.40
C MET A 6 12.05 -12.84 32.93
N LYS A 7 11.87 -13.98 32.24
CA LYS A 7 11.76 -14.03 30.78
C LYS A 7 10.29 -14.25 30.44
N GLY A 8 9.65 -13.23 29.86
CA GLY A 8 8.30 -13.33 29.31
C GLY A 8 8.33 -13.07 27.81
N SER A 9 8.45 -14.13 27.01
CA SER A 9 8.15 -14.11 25.58
C SER A 9 6.73 -14.64 25.40
N GLN A 10 5.74 -13.76 25.27
CA GLN A 10 4.38 -14.14 24.91
C GLN A 10 4.33 -14.42 23.40
N LEU A 11 4.33 -15.70 23.02
CA LEU A 11 3.84 -16.13 21.72
C LEU A 11 2.32 -15.92 21.69
N CYS A 12 1.80 -15.25 20.66
CA CYS A 12 0.40 -15.36 20.26
C CYS A 12 0.11 -16.81 19.88
N VAL A 13 -0.41 -17.59 20.82
CA VAL A 13 -0.98 -18.92 20.54
C VAL A 13 -2.39 -18.69 20.03
N THR A 14 -2.60 -18.88 18.72
CA THR A 14 -3.93 -18.90 18.12
C THR A 14 -4.64 -20.18 18.56
N GLY A 15 -5.55 -20.06 19.53
CA GLY A 15 -6.50 -21.11 19.88
C GLY A 15 -7.66 -21.11 18.89
N THR A 16 -7.68 -22.07 17.97
CA THR A 16 -8.80 -22.30 17.06
C THR A 16 -9.89 -23.05 17.80
N THR A 17 -10.89 -22.35 18.32
CA THR A 17 -12.09 -22.98 18.92
C THR A 17 -13.14 -23.16 17.82
N ALA A 18 -13.39 -24.40 17.43
CA ALA A 18 -14.46 -24.77 16.50
C ALA A 18 -15.83 -24.61 17.20
N TYR A 19 -16.67 -23.70 16.69
CA TYR A 19 -18.08 -23.64 17.08
C TYR A 19 -18.90 -24.53 16.14
N GLN A 20 -19.38 -25.66 16.67
CA GLN A 20 -20.52 -26.39 16.13
C GLN A 20 -21.79 -25.59 16.44
N LEU A 21 -22.48 -25.12 15.40
CA LEU A 21 -23.85 -24.62 15.50
C LEU A 21 -24.71 -25.36 14.48
N GLY A 22 -25.52 -26.28 15.00
CA GLY A 22 -26.60 -26.91 14.27
C GLY A 22 -27.75 -25.93 14.09
N LEU A 23 -28.20 -25.77 12.84
CA LEU A 23 -29.42 -25.07 12.50
C LEU A 23 -30.24 -25.95 11.55
N ARG A 24 -31.31 -26.52 12.11
CA ARG A 24 -32.46 -27.07 11.38
C ARG A 24 -33.23 -25.90 10.79
N ILE A 25 -33.44 -25.89 9.48
CA ILE A 25 -34.43 -25.02 8.82
C ILE A 25 -35.39 -25.93 8.04
N SER A 26 -36.66 -25.87 8.43
CA SER A 26 -37.79 -26.49 7.75
C SER A 26 -38.09 -25.75 6.44
N LEU A 27 -38.26 -26.49 5.35
CA LEU A 27 -38.72 -25.99 4.06
C LEU A 27 -40.24 -26.20 3.95
N THR A 28 -40.99 -25.12 3.79
CA THR A 28 -42.33 -25.13 3.19
C THR A 28 -42.30 -24.34 1.89
N ASP A 29 -42.51 -25.10 0.82
CA ASP A 29 -43.20 -24.85 -0.44
C ASP A 29 -43.84 -23.45 -0.65
N GLU A 30 -43.56 -22.81 -1.80
CA GLU A 30 -44.59 -22.66 -2.84
C GLU A 30 -43.98 -22.24 -4.19
N ARG A 31 -44.24 -23.09 -5.19
CA ARG A 31 -44.05 -22.87 -6.62
C ARG A 31 -44.94 -21.73 -7.14
N ARG A 32 -44.36 -20.87 -8.01
CA ARG A 32 -45.06 -20.37 -9.21
C ARG A 32 -44.05 -19.87 -10.26
N GLU A 33 -44.16 -20.48 -11.43
CA GLU A 33 -43.64 -20.09 -12.76
C GLU A 33 -44.87 -20.07 -13.70
N PRO A 34 -44.78 -19.68 -14.98
CA PRO A 34 -43.94 -18.64 -15.63
C PRO A 34 -44.78 -17.80 -16.65
N ALA A 35 -44.15 -16.86 -17.36
CA ALA A 35 -44.21 -16.69 -18.83
C ALA A 35 -43.84 -15.26 -19.31
N ASP A 36 -43.47 -15.19 -20.59
CA ASP A 36 -43.21 -14.04 -21.49
C ASP A 36 -41.77 -13.51 -21.46
N GLN A 37 -40.87 -13.76 -22.41
CA GLN A 37 -40.90 -13.87 -23.89
C GLN A 37 -41.18 -12.54 -24.61
N GLU A 38 -40.11 -11.77 -24.85
CA GLU A 38 -39.96 -10.80 -25.95
C GLU A 38 -38.44 -10.64 -26.18
N ASP A 39 -37.87 -11.19 -27.25
CA ASP A 39 -37.87 -10.76 -28.65
C ASP A 39 -36.83 -9.68 -28.98
N THR A 40 -36.26 -9.89 -30.15
CA THR A 40 -34.89 -9.62 -30.54
C THR A 40 -34.88 -8.45 -31.50
N THR A 41 -34.05 -7.42 -31.28
CA THR A 41 -33.70 -6.51 -32.39
C THR A 41 -32.32 -5.89 -32.19
N VAL A 42 -31.33 -6.46 -32.89
CA VAL A 42 -29.97 -5.93 -33.00
C VAL A 42 -29.96 -4.91 -34.13
N ALA A 43 -29.88 -3.63 -33.79
CA ALA A 43 -29.62 -2.55 -34.74
C ALA A 43 -28.11 -2.41 -34.97
N SER A 44 -27.68 -2.78 -36.19
CA SER A 44 -26.32 -2.63 -36.69
C SER A 44 -26.09 -1.17 -37.11
N ASN A 45 -25.37 -0.40 -36.29
CA ASN A 45 -24.91 0.94 -36.66
C ASN A 45 -23.55 0.85 -37.35
N ARG A 46 -23.56 1.11 -38.67
CA ARG A 46 -22.36 1.32 -39.50
C ARG A 46 -21.73 2.68 -39.17
N LEU A 47 -20.46 2.66 -38.80
CA LEU A 47 -19.62 3.86 -38.69
C LEU A 47 -19.14 4.31 -40.09
N PRO A 48 -19.06 5.62 -40.38
CA PRO A 48 -18.50 6.14 -41.63
C PRO A 48 -16.96 6.11 -41.61
N CYS A 49 -16.39 5.70 -42.75
CA CYS A 49 -14.96 5.76 -43.03
C CYS A 49 -14.49 7.22 -43.12
N ILE A 50 -13.45 7.58 -42.35
CA ILE A 50 -12.75 8.86 -42.45
C ILE A 50 -11.58 8.70 -43.44
N PRO A 51 -11.41 9.57 -44.44
CA PRO A 51 -10.28 9.50 -45.36
C PRO A 51 -8.99 10.04 -44.72
N LEU A 52 -7.92 9.24 -44.83
CA LEU A 52 -6.55 9.60 -44.48
C LEU A 52 -6.02 10.66 -45.45
N ALA A 53 -5.78 11.87 -44.96
CA ALA A 53 -5.03 12.90 -45.67
C ALA A 53 -3.52 12.63 -45.50
N HIS A 54 -2.85 12.36 -46.62
CA HIS A 54 -1.39 12.26 -46.70
C HIS A 54 -0.73 13.63 -46.46
N SER A 55 0.09 13.73 -45.41
CA SER A 55 1.03 14.84 -45.24
C SER A 55 2.33 14.59 -46.02
N PRO A 56 2.91 15.60 -46.68
CA PRO A 56 4.14 15.44 -47.44
C PRO A 56 5.35 15.30 -46.51
N MET A 57 6.21 14.32 -46.81
CA MET A 57 7.51 14.12 -46.17
C MET A 57 8.42 15.31 -46.46
N ALA A 58 8.70 16.13 -45.46
CA ALA A 58 9.82 17.06 -45.47
C ALA A 58 11.12 16.27 -45.20
N SER A 59 12.06 16.37 -46.13
CA SER A 59 13.38 15.76 -46.08
C SER A 59 14.17 16.28 -44.88
N GLN A 60 14.43 15.42 -43.89
CA GLN A 60 15.36 15.73 -42.80
C GLN A 60 16.81 15.61 -43.29
N PRO A 61 17.68 16.57 -42.96
CA PRO A 61 19.09 16.50 -43.30
C PRO A 61 19.77 15.41 -42.49
N THR A 62 20.53 14.57 -43.20
CA THR A 62 21.39 13.52 -42.67
C THR A 62 22.40 14.12 -41.70
N GLN A 63 22.11 14.07 -40.40
CA GLN A 63 23.09 14.41 -39.37
C GLN A 63 24.13 13.29 -39.30
N GLN A 64 25.38 13.64 -39.58
CA GLN A 64 26.53 12.77 -39.39
C GLN A 64 26.59 12.30 -37.93
N LEU A 65 26.65 10.99 -37.76
CA LEU A 65 26.82 10.31 -36.48
C LEU A 65 28.17 10.75 -35.89
N PRO A 66 28.20 11.44 -34.74
CA PRO A 66 29.46 11.79 -34.09
C PRO A 66 30.18 10.50 -33.65
N ASP A 67 31.48 10.44 -33.91
CA ASP A 67 32.38 9.35 -33.50
C ASP A 67 32.12 8.93 -32.05
N GLN A 68 31.41 7.82 -31.89
CA GLN A 68 31.13 7.24 -30.58
C GLN A 68 32.39 6.56 -30.07
N LYS A 69 33.12 7.29 -29.22
CA LYS A 69 34.14 6.72 -28.35
C LYS A 69 33.53 5.52 -27.62
N PRO A 70 34.16 4.33 -27.64
CA PRO A 70 33.60 3.13 -27.03
C PRO A 70 33.30 3.39 -25.55
N PRO A 71 32.13 2.96 -25.05
CA PRO A 71 31.73 3.20 -23.67
C PRO A 71 32.77 2.61 -22.72
N SER A 72 33.30 3.45 -21.83
CA SER A 72 34.22 3.02 -20.78
C SER A 72 33.61 1.87 -19.96
N PRO A 73 34.41 0.88 -19.54
CA PRO A 73 33.91 -0.26 -18.79
C PRO A 73 33.23 0.23 -17.51
N PRO A 74 32.14 -0.44 -17.09
CA PRO A 74 31.34 0.03 -15.98
C PRO A 74 32.16 -0.09 -14.66
N PRO A 75 31.96 0.83 -13.70
CA PRO A 75 32.76 0.87 -12.47
C PRO A 75 32.60 -0.44 -11.68
N LEU A 76 33.65 -0.92 -10.99
CA LEU A 76 33.66 -2.20 -10.27
C LEU A 76 32.45 -2.41 -9.34
N SER A 77 31.95 -1.34 -8.71
CA SER A 77 30.74 -1.37 -7.87
C SER A 77 29.51 -1.89 -8.63
N SER A 78 29.40 -1.60 -9.92
CA SER A 78 28.28 -2.05 -10.76
C SER A 78 28.31 -3.55 -11.06
N LEU A 79 29.50 -4.15 -11.23
CA LEU A 79 29.64 -5.59 -11.47
C LEU A 79 29.28 -6.39 -10.21
N LEU A 80 29.70 -5.91 -9.04
CA LEU A 80 29.33 -6.53 -7.77
C LEU A 80 27.82 -6.46 -7.54
N THR A 81 27.20 -5.30 -7.72
CA THR A 81 25.74 -5.15 -7.62
C THR A 81 25.00 -6.08 -8.59
N LEU A 82 25.50 -6.23 -9.82
CA LEU A 82 24.91 -7.13 -10.79
C LEU A 82 25.04 -8.60 -10.36
N ALA A 83 26.19 -9.00 -9.82
CA ALA A 83 26.41 -10.35 -9.30
C ALA A 83 25.48 -10.66 -8.12
N ILE A 84 25.34 -9.72 -7.17
CA ILE A 84 24.42 -9.84 -6.04
C ILE A 84 22.97 -9.98 -6.53
N LYS A 85 22.53 -9.13 -7.47
CA LYS A 85 21.16 -9.22 -8.04
C LYS A 85 20.92 -10.55 -8.74
N LYS A 86 21.89 -11.01 -9.55
CA LYS A 86 21.80 -12.32 -10.22
C LYS A 86 21.72 -13.47 -9.22
N ALA A 87 22.53 -13.44 -8.16
CA ALA A 87 22.47 -14.45 -7.10
C ALA A 87 21.13 -14.40 -6.35
N ALA A 88 20.58 -13.20 -6.12
CA ALA A 88 19.27 -12.99 -5.53
C ALA A 88 18.14 -13.58 -6.41
N ASP A 89 18.17 -13.34 -7.71
CA ASP A 89 17.22 -13.92 -8.68
C ASP A 89 17.30 -15.45 -8.68
N ILE A 90 18.52 -16.02 -8.66
CA ILE A 90 18.72 -17.48 -8.57
C ILE A 90 18.19 -18.02 -7.24
N ALA A 91 18.44 -17.33 -6.11
CA ALA A 91 18.01 -17.76 -4.78
C ALA A 91 16.48 -17.89 -4.66
N VAL A 92 15.73 -17.10 -5.43
CA VAL A 92 14.27 -17.18 -5.50
C VAL A 92 13.76 -17.91 -6.75
N SER A 93 14.64 -18.44 -7.61
CA SER A 93 14.25 -19.09 -8.87
C SER A 93 13.28 -20.26 -8.63
N GLY A 94 12.39 -20.49 -9.60
CA GLY A 94 11.50 -21.65 -9.62
C GLY A 94 12.22 -22.91 -10.11
N ASP A 95 13.45 -22.75 -10.61
CA ASP A 95 14.33 -23.83 -11.05
C ASP A 95 15.10 -24.40 -9.86
N ASP A 96 14.76 -25.63 -9.46
CA ASP A 96 15.38 -26.33 -8.35
C ASP A 96 16.86 -26.64 -8.59
N GLN A 97 17.28 -26.87 -9.84
CA GLN A 97 18.67 -27.15 -10.17
C GLN A 97 19.54 -25.92 -9.98
N GLN A 98 19.06 -24.74 -10.43
CA GLN A 98 19.77 -23.48 -10.23
C GLN A 98 19.91 -23.15 -8.74
N ARG A 99 18.84 -23.34 -7.94
CA ARG A 99 18.90 -23.14 -6.49
C ARG A 99 19.84 -24.10 -5.80
N ALA A 100 19.81 -25.38 -6.19
CA ALA A 100 20.73 -26.39 -5.65
C ALA A 100 22.19 -26.07 -6.00
N ALA A 101 22.47 -25.61 -7.22
CA ALA A 101 23.79 -25.17 -7.63
C ALA A 101 24.28 -23.98 -6.82
N LEU A 102 23.43 -22.95 -6.61
CA LEU A 102 23.77 -21.81 -5.76
C LEU A 102 24.07 -22.25 -4.32
N ARG A 103 23.22 -23.10 -3.73
CA ARG A 103 23.45 -23.64 -2.39
C ARG A 103 24.76 -24.41 -2.29
N SER A 104 25.06 -25.23 -3.29
CA SER A 104 26.34 -25.94 -3.36
C SER A 104 27.52 -24.98 -3.41
N GLN A 105 27.45 -23.90 -4.19
CA GLN A 105 28.49 -22.87 -4.22
C GLN A 105 28.66 -22.19 -2.85
N ILE A 106 27.56 -21.86 -2.17
CA ILE A 106 27.59 -21.27 -0.83
C ILE A 106 28.22 -22.26 0.17
N SER A 107 27.83 -23.53 0.16
CA SER A 107 28.37 -24.57 1.06
C SER A 107 29.84 -24.90 0.81
N ASN A 108 30.30 -24.78 -0.44
CA ASN A 108 31.70 -25.04 -0.81
C ASN A 108 32.61 -23.81 -0.66
N SER A 109 32.07 -22.65 -0.30
CA SER A 109 32.85 -21.42 -0.08
C SER A 109 33.61 -21.48 1.24
N SER A 110 34.78 -20.83 1.31
CA SER A 110 35.49 -20.69 2.58
C SER A 110 34.71 -19.81 3.57
N PRO A 111 34.86 -20.01 4.89
CA PRO A 111 34.20 -19.18 5.90
C PRO A 111 34.45 -17.67 5.71
N ASP A 112 35.69 -17.28 5.40
CA ASP A 112 36.06 -15.88 5.16
C ASP A 112 35.41 -15.31 3.89
N GLY A 113 35.32 -16.14 2.83
CA GLY A 113 34.64 -15.79 1.60
C GLY A 113 33.14 -15.58 1.83
N LEU A 114 32.51 -16.46 2.62
CA LEU A 114 31.10 -16.35 2.97
C LEU A 114 30.81 -15.12 3.84
N ALA A 115 31.65 -14.83 4.84
CA ALA A 115 31.53 -13.62 5.67
C ALA A 115 31.67 -12.35 4.82
N THR A 116 32.60 -12.34 3.85
CA THR A 116 32.77 -11.22 2.93
C THR A 116 31.55 -11.04 2.03
N MET A 117 31.02 -12.11 1.43
CA MET A 117 29.82 -12.05 0.61
C MET A 117 28.61 -11.58 1.41
N LEU A 118 28.42 -12.10 2.63
CA LEU A 118 27.31 -11.71 3.50
C LEU A 118 27.36 -10.21 3.81
N ARG A 119 28.52 -9.69 4.21
CA ARG A 119 28.71 -8.24 4.46
C ARG A 119 28.33 -7.39 3.26
N LEU A 120 28.76 -7.77 2.05
CA LEU A 120 28.43 -7.03 0.82
C LEU A 120 26.93 -7.06 0.50
N VAL A 121 26.26 -8.18 0.78
CA VAL A 121 24.82 -8.31 0.60
C VAL A 121 24.06 -7.47 1.64
N GLU A 122 24.52 -7.46 2.90
CA GLU A 122 23.95 -6.63 3.97
C GLU A 122 24.09 -5.13 3.66
N GLU A 123 25.26 -4.69 3.18
CA GLU A 123 25.48 -3.31 2.71
C GLU A 123 24.48 -2.95 1.59
N HIS A 124 24.21 -3.87 0.67
CA HIS A 124 23.24 -3.65 -0.41
C HIS A 124 21.79 -3.59 0.09
N ILE A 125 21.44 -4.41 1.10
CA ILE A 125 20.13 -4.35 1.78
C ILE A 125 19.97 -2.99 2.46
N GLU A 126 20.99 -2.53 3.18
CA GLU A 126 20.97 -1.24 3.87
C GLU A 126 20.86 -0.05 2.90
N GLU A 127 21.52 -0.12 1.75
CA GLU A 127 21.37 0.86 0.67
C GLU A 127 19.93 0.86 0.14
N ALA A 128 19.36 -0.32 -0.14
CA ALA A 128 18.00 -0.45 -0.63
C ALA A 128 16.97 0.08 0.38
N MET A 129 17.14 -0.24 1.67
CA MET A 129 16.31 0.25 2.77
C MET A 129 16.37 1.78 2.92
N SER A 130 17.55 2.37 2.76
CA SER A 130 17.72 3.83 2.77
C SER A 130 16.99 4.49 1.59
N ARG A 131 17.18 3.96 0.37
CA ARG A 131 16.55 4.47 -0.86
C ARG A 131 15.01 4.39 -0.80
N LEU A 132 14.48 3.35 -0.16
CA LEU A 132 13.04 3.15 0.01
C LEU A 132 12.47 3.89 1.23
N VAL A 133 13.33 4.54 2.03
CA VAL A 133 12.95 5.21 3.28
C VAL A 133 12.24 4.22 4.21
N LEU A 134 12.89 3.09 4.49
CA LEU A 134 12.33 2.00 5.31
C LEU A 134 13.11 1.74 6.61
N ARG A 135 14.28 2.36 6.80
CA ARG A 135 15.18 2.08 7.94
C ARG A 135 14.55 2.29 9.32
N ASP A 136 13.67 3.28 9.43
CA ASP A 136 12.96 3.60 10.67
C ASP A 136 11.72 2.74 10.91
N VAL A 137 11.27 1.95 9.92
CA VAL A 137 10.00 1.19 10.00
C VAL A 137 10.18 -0.33 9.94
N LEU A 138 11.23 -0.83 9.30
CA LEU A 138 11.43 -2.26 9.08
C LEU A 138 12.87 -2.68 9.38
N PHE A 139 13.02 -3.88 9.91
CA PHE A 139 14.29 -4.54 10.14
C PHE A 139 14.18 -6.00 9.72
N PHE A 140 15.15 -6.52 8.97
CA PHE A 140 15.15 -7.91 8.51
C PHE A 140 16.12 -8.74 9.33
N THR A 141 15.66 -9.84 9.93
CA THR A 141 16.56 -10.80 10.59
C THR A 141 17.14 -11.74 9.54
N ILE A 142 18.44 -11.61 9.28
CA ILE A 142 19.18 -12.41 8.29
C ILE A 142 19.89 -13.54 9.02
N SER A 143 19.54 -14.80 8.70
CA SER A 143 20.16 -15.99 9.30
C SER A 143 21.42 -16.44 8.57
N ASP A 144 21.46 -16.26 7.25
CA ASP A 144 22.48 -16.79 6.36
C ASP A 144 22.48 -16.02 5.02
N LEU A 145 23.45 -16.36 4.15
CA LEU A 145 23.61 -15.72 2.85
C LEU A 145 22.42 -15.96 1.90
N GLU A 146 21.77 -17.13 1.93
CA GLU A 146 20.59 -17.38 1.09
C GLU A 146 19.41 -16.50 1.53
N ALA A 147 19.21 -16.35 2.83
CA ALA A 147 18.23 -15.43 3.41
C ALA A 147 18.53 -13.97 3.02
N ALA A 148 19.79 -13.54 3.11
CA ALA A 148 20.20 -12.20 2.70
C ALA A 148 19.91 -11.94 1.21
N LEU A 149 20.23 -12.90 0.34
CA LEU A 149 19.94 -12.82 -1.10
C LEU A 149 18.43 -12.76 -1.40
N LYS A 150 17.60 -13.50 -0.67
CA LYS A 150 16.13 -13.40 -0.78
C LYS A 150 15.62 -12.02 -0.38
N THR A 151 16.17 -11.42 0.67
CA THR A 151 15.85 -10.05 1.09
C THR A 151 16.25 -9.04 0.01
N VAL A 152 17.41 -9.20 -0.61
CA VAL A 152 17.82 -8.37 -1.76
C VAL A 152 16.82 -8.49 -2.90
N TYR A 153 16.41 -9.69 -3.29
CA TYR A 153 15.42 -9.86 -4.35
C TYR A 153 14.11 -9.13 -4.01
N PHE A 154 13.67 -9.22 -2.74
CA PHE A 154 12.42 -8.64 -2.29
C PHE A 154 12.43 -7.10 -2.25
N LEU A 155 13.56 -6.49 -1.88
CA LEU A 155 13.77 -5.03 -1.84
C LEU A 155 14.26 -4.42 -3.17
N GLY A 156 14.95 -5.21 -3.99
CA GLY A 156 15.82 -4.74 -5.07
C GLY A 156 15.14 -4.51 -6.41
N CYS A 157 13.93 -5.02 -6.63
CA CYS A 157 13.22 -4.78 -7.88
C CYS A 157 12.77 -3.31 -7.96
N GLN A 158 13.36 -2.53 -8.86
CA GLN A 158 13.05 -1.11 -9.01
C GLN A 158 11.56 -0.85 -9.34
N GLN A 159 10.92 -1.80 -10.03
CA GLN A 159 9.48 -1.79 -10.31
C GLN A 159 8.60 -1.91 -9.04
N ARG A 160 9.19 -2.26 -7.89
CA ARG A 160 8.53 -2.53 -6.61
C ARG A 160 8.70 -1.41 -5.58
N ALA A 161 9.41 -0.34 -5.96
CA ALA A 161 9.79 0.71 -5.03
C ALA A 161 8.60 1.55 -4.58
N ALA A 162 7.55 1.65 -5.39
CA ALA A 162 6.35 2.41 -5.04
C ALA A 162 5.57 1.73 -3.91
N GLU A 163 5.33 0.43 -4.03
CA GLU A 163 4.60 -0.40 -3.07
C GLU A 163 5.31 -0.40 -1.72
N TRP A 164 6.63 -0.55 -1.71
CA TRP A 164 7.43 -0.45 -0.48
C TRP A 164 7.30 0.90 0.21
N ARG A 165 7.36 2.01 -0.55
CA ARG A 165 7.18 3.35 0.03
C ARG A 165 5.78 3.52 0.60
N SER A 166 4.74 3.08 -0.11
CA SER A 166 3.35 3.12 0.37
C SER A 166 3.17 2.32 1.65
N ILE A 167 3.75 1.12 1.72
CA ILE A 167 3.69 0.29 2.93
C ILE A 167 4.48 0.93 4.08
N GLY A 168 5.66 1.50 3.82
CA GLY A 168 6.41 2.23 4.84
C GLY A 168 5.63 3.43 5.40
N GLN A 169 4.93 4.16 4.54
CA GLN A 169 4.02 5.25 4.93
C GLN A 169 2.86 4.75 5.79
N PHE A 170 2.25 3.64 5.40
CA PHE A 170 1.21 2.97 6.18
C PHE A 170 1.71 2.52 7.57
N ILE A 171 2.89 1.92 7.67
CA ILE A 171 3.47 1.46 8.95
C ILE A 171 3.67 2.63 9.93
N ARG A 172 4.18 3.78 9.45
CA ARG A 172 4.35 4.98 10.31
C ARG A 172 3.02 5.47 10.87
N LEU A 173 2.00 5.54 10.02
CA LEU A 173 0.66 5.90 10.46
C LEU A 173 0.12 4.87 11.47
N ALA A 174 0.34 3.59 11.21
CA ALA A 174 -0.07 2.51 12.10
C ALA A 174 0.58 2.63 13.48
N ALA A 175 1.86 3.03 13.53
CA ALA A 175 2.57 3.30 14.78
C ALA A 175 1.94 4.47 15.57
N ILE A 176 1.55 5.57 14.91
CA ILE A 176 0.87 6.70 15.55
C ILE A 176 -0.49 6.28 16.12
N TYR A 177 -1.22 5.42 15.41
CA TYR A 177 -2.48 4.84 15.89
C TYR A 177 -2.29 3.69 16.90
N ARG A 178 -1.03 3.39 17.29
CA ARG A 178 -0.65 2.33 18.25
C ARG A 178 -0.95 0.90 17.80
N LEU A 179 -1.08 0.68 16.49
CA LEU A 179 -1.33 -0.64 15.90
C LEU A 179 -0.06 -1.50 15.85
N THR A 180 1.12 -0.91 16.03
CA THR A 180 2.40 -1.64 16.09
C THR A 180 2.60 -2.29 17.46
N PRO A 181 3.52 -3.27 17.58
CA PRO A 181 3.86 -3.85 18.88
C PRO A 181 4.31 -2.78 19.87
N SER A 182 4.20 -3.06 21.17
CA SER A 182 4.64 -2.15 22.23
C SER A 182 6.15 -1.87 22.21
N THR A 183 6.93 -2.72 21.56
CA THR A 183 8.35 -2.48 21.27
C THR A 183 8.58 -1.33 20.29
N GLY A 184 7.53 -0.87 19.61
CA GLY A 184 7.56 0.21 18.63
C GLY A 184 8.10 -0.23 17.27
N LEU A 185 8.63 0.73 16.54
CA LEU A 185 9.34 0.53 15.27
C LEU A 185 10.85 0.39 15.49
N PRO A 186 11.59 -0.31 14.61
CA PRO A 186 11.13 -0.96 13.38
C PRO A 186 10.42 -2.31 13.63
N LEU A 187 9.55 -2.72 12.71
CA LEU A 187 8.97 -4.07 12.71
C LEU A 187 10.03 -5.10 12.32
N LEU A 188 10.07 -6.21 13.06
CA LEU A 188 11.05 -7.28 12.87
C LEU A 188 10.52 -8.32 11.87
N LEU A 189 11.06 -8.33 10.66
CA LEU A 189 10.67 -9.26 9.61
C LEU A 189 11.65 -10.43 9.54
N SER A 190 11.13 -11.64 9.78
CA SER A 190 11.91 -12.86 9.53
C SER A 190 11.88 -13.24 8.06
N VAL A 191 13.06 -13.52 7.50
CA VAL A 191 13.20 -13.97 6.12
C VAL A 191 12.52 -15.32 5.87
N THR A 192 12.36 -16.14 6.91
CA THR A 192 11.64 -17.42 6.83
C THR A 192 10.16 -17.26 6.48
N HIS A 193 9.59 -16.07 6.72
CA HIS A 193 8.21 -15.74 6.37
C HIS A 193 8.08 -15.02 5.02
N LEU A 194 9.19 -14.75 4.32
CA LEU A 194 9.09 -14.18 2.98
C LEU A 194 8.33 -15.16 2.09
N PRO A 195 7.35 -14.67 1.30
CA PRO A 195 6.64 -15.52 0.37
C PRO A 195 7.65 -16.19 -0.56
N ASN A 196 7.48 -17.50 -0.79
CA ASN A 196 8.22 -18.16 -1.86
C ASN A 196 7.88 -17.49 -3.21
N MET A 197 8.73 -17.67 -4.21
CA MET A 197 8.58 -16.98 -5.49
C MET A 197 7.24 -17.29 -6.18
N TRP A 198 6.71 -18.50 -6.00
CA TRP A 198 5.37 -18.85 -6.45
C TRP A 198 4.29 -18.00 -5.78
N GLY A 199 4.38 -17.78 -4.46
CA GLY A 199 3.51 -16.87 -3.71
C GLY A 199 3.60 -15.43 -4.20
N LEU A 200 4.80 -14.94 -4.54
CA LEU A 200 4.99 -13.60 -5.11
C LEU A 200 4.46 -13.45 -6.54
N ARG A 201 4.44 -14.54 -7.33
CA ARG A 201 3.89 -14.52 -8.70
C ARG A 201 2.36 -14.55 -8.71
N ASN A 202 1.77 -15.20 -7.72
CA ASN A 202 0.32 -15.40 -7.64
C ASN A 202 -0.40 -14.28 -6.88
N LEU A 203 0.32 -13.46 -6.13
CA LEU A 203 -0.24 -12.35 -5.37
C LEU A 203 0.24 -11.00 -5.91
N PRO A 204 -0.64 -10.00 -5.99
CA PRO A 204 -0.22 -8.62 -6.15
C PRO A 204 0.79 -8.25 -5.05
N LEU A 205 1.84 -7.53 -5.43
CA LEU A 205 2.98 -7.31 -4.55
C LEU A 205 2.61 -6.58 -3.24
N ALA A 206 1.82 -5.52 -3.31
CA ALA A 206 1.42 -4.75 -2.13
C ALA A 206 0.67 -5.64 -1.11
N ILE A 207 -0.16 -6.57 -1.60
CA ILE A 207 -0.85 -7.58 -0.80
C ILE A 207 0.14 -8.56 -0.16
N ALA A 208 1.14 -9.02 -0.93
CA ALA A 208 2.18 -9.91 -0.41
C ALA A 208 3.06 -9.25 0.66
N ILE A 209 3.44 -7.97 0.45
CA ILE A 209 4.18 -7.19 1.45
C ILE A 209 3.32 -7.00 2.70
N TYR A 210 2.04 -6.63 2.55
CA TYR A 210 1.15 -6.47 3.69
C TYR A 210 0.99 -7.77 4.48
N ARG A 211 0.84 -8.92 3.82
CA ARG A 211 0.76 -10.22 4.49
C ARG A 211 1.97 -10.50 5.39
N LEU A 212 3.16 -10.03 5.01
CA LEU A 212 4.37 -10.16 5.81
C LEU A 212 4.33 -9.32 7.09
N ILE A 213 3.80 -8.09 7.01
CA ILE A 213 3.78 -7.15 8.14
C ILE A 213 2.52 -7.24 9.00
N GLY A 214 1.38 -7.64 8.44
CA GLY A 214 0.06 -7.55 9.06
C GLY A 214 -0.05 -8.40 10.33
N ARG A 215 0.69 -9.50 10.40
CA ARG A 215 0.79 -10.35 11.60
C ARG A 215 1.45 -9.67 12.80
N GLN A 216 2.22 -8.61 12.57
CA GLN A 216 2.85 -7.82 13.64
C GLN A 216 2.00 -6.64 14.06
N LEU A 217 0.91 -6.36 13.34
CA LEU A 217 0.00 -5.28 13.67
C LEU A 217 -1.18 -5.82 14.46
N THR A 218 -1.61 -5.10 15.48
CA THR A 218 -2.70 -5.50 16.36
C THR A 218 -3.71 -4.38 16.53
N HIS A 219 -4.99 -4.71 16.44
CA HIS A 219 -6.10 -3.81 16.73
C HIS A 219 -7.03 -4.51 17.73
N GLN A 220 -7.28 -3.88 18.89
CA GLN A 220 -8.15 -4.45 19.94
C GLN A 220 -7.75 -5.88 20.37
N SER A 221 -6.44 -6.17 20.40
CA SER A 221 -5.85 -7.49 20.67
C SER A 221 -5.92 -8.51 19.53
N ASP A 222 -6.60 -8.19 18.42
CA ASP A 222 -6.61 -9.04 17.23
C ASP A 222 -5.46 -8.68 16.28
N CYS A 223 -4.78 -9.69 15.74
CA CYS A 223 -3.78 -9.47 14.71
C CYS A 223 -4.45 -9.06 13.39
N LEU A 224 -3.89 -8.07 12.70
CA LEU A 224 -4.32 -7.65 11.37
C LEU A 224 -3.71 -8.56 10.28
N ASN A 225 -3.82 -9.88 10.47
CA ASN A 225 -3.32 -10.86 9.52
C ASN A 225 -4.17 -10.84 8.24
N LEU A 226 -3.50 -10.91 7.09
CA LEU A 226 -4.18 -11.05 5.80
C LEU A 226 -4.42 -12.53 5.48
N GLU A 227 -5.69 -12.87 5.38
CA GLU A 227 -6.15 -14.21 5.04
C GLU A 227 -6.87 -14.21 3.68
N GLN A 228 -6.99 -15.40 3.10
CA GLN A 228 -7.60 -15.60 1.78
C GLN A 228 -8.38 -16.91 1.82
N ASP A 229 -9.59 -16.91 1.28
CA ASP A 229 -10.42 -18.11 1.16
C ASP A 229 -10.24 -18.82 -0.20
N ALA A 230 -10.96 -19.93 -0.36
CA ALA A 230 -10.96 -20.72 -1.60
C ALA A 230 -11.54 -19.97 -2.80
N SER A 231 -12.36 -18.93 -2.59
CA SER A 231 -12.90 -18.09 -3.68
C SER A 231 -11.89 -17.05 -4.17
N GLY A 232 -10.78 -16.89 -3.44
CA GLY A 232 -9.77 -15.87 -3.69
C GLY A 232 -10.11 -14.53 -3.04
N ALA A 233 -11.18 -14.44 -2.26
CA ALA A 233 -11.50 -13.26 -1.47
C ALA A 233 -10.55 -13.15 -0.26
N TYR A 234 -10.29 -11.93 0.18
CA TYR A 234 -9.37 -11.60 1.24
C TYR A 234 -10.08 -10.92 2.41
N TRP A 235 -9.52 -11.04 3.60
CA TRP A 235 -9.89 -10.21 4.76
C TRP A 235 -8.65 -9.92 5.60
N ILE A 236 -8.75 -8.90 6.45
CA ILE A 236 -7.69 -8.48 7.36
C ILE A 236 -8.25 -8.48 8.79
N GLY A 237 -7.69 -9.33 9.66
CA GLY A 237 -8.17 -9.49 11.03
C GLY A 237 -9.66 -9.85 11.07
N THR A 238 -10.44 -9.15 11.90
CA THR A 238 -11.91 -9.27 11.98
C THR A 238 -12.66 -8.34 10.99
N GLY A 239 -11.94 -7.81 10.00
CA GLY A 239 -12.43 -6.80 9.06
C GLY A 239 -13.33 -7.34 7.94
N ARG A 240 -13.63 -6.46 6.99
CA ARG A 240 -14.49 -6.77 5.84
C ARG A 240 -13.77 -7.63 4.81
N VAL A 241 -14.58 -8.38 4.07
CA VAL A 241 -14.13 -9.18 2.93
C VAL A 241 -13.97 -8.27 1.71
N PHE A 242 -12.84 -8.38 1.03
CA PHE A 242 -12.53 -7.62 -0.17
C PHE A 242 -11.89 -8.52 -1.23
N ARG A 243 -11.81 -8.04 -2.47
CA ARG A 243 -11.08 -8.71 -3.55
C ARG A 243 -10.25 -7.74 -4.37
N ALA A 244 -9.14 -8.22 -4.90
CA ALA A 244 -8.42 -7.49 -5.95
C ALA A 244 -9.25 -7.55 -7.25
N VAL A 245 -9.42 -6.40 -7.90
CA VAL A 245 -10.14 -6.28 -9.16
C VAL A 245 -9.11 -6.26 -10.30
N PRO A 246 -9.09 -7.28 -11.17
CA PRO A 246 -8.27 -7.26 -12.37
C PRO A 246 -8.65 -6.11 -13.28
N LEU A 247 -7.68 -5.56 -14.03
CA LEU A 247 -7.92 -4.47 -14.98
C LEU A 247 -9.07 -4.76 -15.96
N GLY A 248 -9.18 -6.01 -16.45
CA GLY A 248 -10.23 -6.42 -17.38
C GLY A 248 -11.66 -6.51 -16.79
N GLU A 249 -11.79 -6.45 -15.46
CA GLU A 249 -13.10 -6.41 -14.78
C GLU A 249 -13.58 -4.98 -14.47
N LEU A 250 -12.74 -3.98 -14.71
CA LEU A 250 -13.15 -2.59 -14.58
C LEU A 250 -14.01 -2.21 -15.79
N PRO A 251 -15.10 -1.43 -15.61
CA PRO A 251 -15.85 -0.88 -16.73
C PRO A 251 -14.93 -0.12 -17.70
N ALA A 252 -15.28 -0.14 -19.00
CA ALA A 252 -14.56 0.66 -19.98
C ALA A 252 -14.60 2.15 -19.55
N ASN A 253 -13.45 2.83 -19.65
CA ASN A 253 -13.26 4.22 -19.23
C ASN A 253 -13.44 4.47 -17.72
N HIS A 254 -13.39 3.44 -16.87
CA HIS A 254 -13.37 3.64 -15.42
C HIS A 254 -12.14 4.46 -15.01
N PRO A 255 -12.26 5.49 -14.14
CA PRO A 255 -11.12 6.36 -13.77
C PRO A 255 -9.91 5.60 -13.21
N TYR A 256 -10.15 4.50 -12.48
CA TYR A 256 -9.06 3.65 -11.94
C TYR A 256 -8.40 2.72 -12.95
N ALA A 257 -8.92 2.61 -14.18
CA ALA A 257 -8.18 1.93 -15.24
C ALA A 257 -6.95 2.76 -15.66
N GLU A 258 -7.04 4.08 -15.58
CA GLU A 258 -5.92 4.98 -15.84
C GLU A 258 -4.91 4.91 -14.67
N GLY A 259 -3.69 4.48 -14.99
CA GLY A 259 -2.63 4.31 -14.00
C GLY A 259 -2.81 3.07 -13.12
N TYR A 260 -3.62 2.08 -13.55
CA TYR A 260 -3.73 0.79 -12.87
C TYR A 260 -2.36 0.13 -12.69
N GLN A 261 -2.05 -0.30 -11.47
CA GLN A 261 -0.79 -0.97 -11.14
C GLN A 261 -1.07 -2.41 -10.77
N ARG A 262 -0.49 -3.37 -11.51
CA ARG A 262 -0.66 -4.80 -11.18
C ARG A 262 -0.06 -5.17 -9.82
N GLY A 263 0.98 -4.46 -9.37
CA GLY A 263 1.58 -4.64 -8.07
C GLY A 263 0.74 -4.09 -6.90
N ASP A 264 -0.09 -3.08 -7.17
CA ASP A 264 -0.98 -2.42 -6.20
C ASP A 264 -2.38 -2.23 -6.82
N PRO A 265 -3.16 -3.32 -6.95
CA PRO A 265 -4.36 -3.35 -7.78
C PRO A 265 -5.53 -2.64 -7.12
N VAL A 266 -6.53 -2.28 -7.93
CA VAL A 266 -7.84 -1.81 -7.43
C VAL A 266 -8.44 -2.86 -6.49
N ILE A 267 -9.04 -2.40 -5.40
CA ILE A 267 -9.72 -3.25 -4.41
C ILE A 267 -11.22 -2.98 -4.44
N ARG A 268 -12.02 -4.04 -4.39
CA ARG A 268 -13.46 -3.97 -4.13
C ARG A 268 -13.76 -4.48 -2.73
N ASP A 269 -14.36 -3.64 -1.89
CA ASP A 269 -14.91 -3.95 -0.56
C ASP A 269 -16.41 -3.65 -0.59
N GLY A 270 -17.22 -4.70 -0.75
CA GLY A 270 -18.66 -4.55 -0.99
C GLY A 270 -18.96 -3.73 -2.26
N ILE A 271 -19.64 -2.59 -2.08
CA ILE A 271 -19.97 -1.63 -3.14
C ILE A 271 -18.86 -0.59 -3.37
N THR A 272 -17.86 -0.54 -2.50
CA THR A 272 -16.77 0.45 -2.57
C THR A 272 -15.64 -0.05 -3.44
N LEU A 273 -15.17 0.78 -4.36
CA LEU A 273 -13.92 0.60 -5.09
C LEU A 273 -12.84 1.54 -4.54
N HIS A 274 -11.68 0.98 -4.19
CA HIS A 274 -10.49 1.74 -3.85
C HIS A 274 -9.50 1.69 -5.02
N ARG A 275 -8.90 2.84 -5.33
CA ARG A 275 -7.98 2.97 -6.48
C ARG A 275 -6.82 1.98 -6.46
N SER A 276 -6.35 1.63 -5.26
CA SER A 276 -5.29 0.65 -5.06
C SER A 276 -5.43 -0.06 -3.71
N PHE A 277 -4.69 -1.14 -3.50
CA PHE A 277 -4.64 -1.83 -2.20
C PHE A 277 -4.00 -0.95 -1.12
N SER A 278 -2.97 -0.16 -1.45
CA SER A 278 -2.44 0.86 -0.54
C SER A 278 -3.50 1.89 -0.14
N SER A 279 -4.36 2.31 -1.08
CA SER A 279 -5.47 3.23 -0.80
C SER A 279 -6.51 2.60 0.13
N TYR A 280 -6.84 1.34 -0.10
CA TYR A 280 -7.70 0.55 0.79
C TYR A 280 -7.12 0.50 2.21
N LEU A 281 -5.83 0.15 2.38
CA LEU A 281 -5.17 0.10 3.69
C LEU A 281 -5.21 1.43 4.44
N LEU A 282 -4.98 2.56 3.75
CA LEU A 282 -5.07 3.90 4.35
C LEU A 282 -6.50 4.21 4.82
N CYS A 283 -7.51 3.84 4.04
CA CYS A 283 -8.90 3.95 4.45
C CYS A 283 -9.21 3.06 5.66
N CYS A 284 -8.78 1.79 5.68
CA CYS A 284 -8.97 0.89 6.82
C CYS A 284 -8.39 1.49 8.10
N LEU A 285 -7.16 2.00 8.00
CA LEU A 285 -6.43 2.57 9.11
C LEU A 285 -7.11 3.81 9.67
N VAL A 286 -7.60 4.70 8.82
CA VAL A 286 -8.27 5.94 9.24
C VAL A 286 -9.68 5.67 9.79
N TYR A 287 -10.49 4.82 9.14
CA TYR A 287 -11.89 4.66 9.51
C TYR A 287 -12.15 3.57 10.55
N TRP A 288 -11.36 2.49 10.53
CA TRP A 288 -11.66 1.31 11.34
C TRP A 288 -10.64 1.10 12.45
N TRP A 289 -9.36 1.22 12.13
CA TRP A 289 -8.31 0.91 13.10
C TRP A 289 -7.84 2.10 13.94
N SER A 290 -8.31 3.32 13.65
CA SER A 290 -7.93 4.52 14.40
C SER A 290 -8.53 4.62 15.80
N HIS A 291 -9.44 3.70 16.17
CA HIS A 291 -10.18 3.71 17.43
C HIS A 291 -9.51 2.91 18.56
N GLN A 292 -8.19 2.71 18.48
CA GLN A 292 -7.45 2.01 19.52
C GLN A 292 -7.42 2.81 20.83
N GLY A 293 -7.55 2.10 21.96
CA GLY A 293 -7.53 2.70 23.29
C GLY A 293 -6.31 3.61 23.50
N GLY A 294 -6.58 4.86 23.90
CA GLY A 294 -5.54 5.84 24.25
C GLY A 294 -5.05 6.74 23.12
N VAL A 295 -5.57 6.61 21.90
CA VAL A 295 -5.34 7.61 20.83
C VAL A 295 -6.50 8.61 20.84
N HIS A 296 -6.24 9.82 21.32
CA HIS A 296 -7.24 10.89 21.26
C HIS A 296 -7.32 11.44 19.84
N ARG A 297 -8.52 11.40 19.25
CA ARG A 297 -8.78 11.91 17.91
C ARG A 297 -9.73 13.08 18.00
N THR A 298 -9.34 14.23 17.44
CA THR A 298 -10.28 15.33 17.22
C THR A 298 -10.69 15.36 15.76
N THR A 299 -12.00 15.41 15.52
CA THR A 299 -12.59 15.59 14.21
C THR A 299 -13.35 16.91 14.17
N VAL A 300 -13.08 17.72 13.14
CA VAL A 300 -13.80 18.94 12.83
C VAL A 300 -14.46 18.75 11.48
N LYS A 301 -15.79 18.75 11.47
CA LYS A 301 -16.58 18.58 10.24
C LYS A 301 -17.10 19.94 9.80
N THR A 302 -17.02 20.18 8.50
CA THR A 302 -17.63 21.33 7.84
C THR A 302 -18.53 20.87 6.71
N THR A 303 -19.66 21.56 6.56
CA THR A 303 -20.47 21.52 5.35
C THR A 303 -20.07 22.70 4.48
N ALA A 304 -19.54 22.43 3.30
CA ALA A 304 -19.27 23.47 2.32
C ALA A 304 -20.38 23.47 1.25
N ASP A 305 -20.68 24.64 0.68
CA ASP A 305 -21.62 24.71 -0.45
C ASP A 305 -21.09 23.86 -1.61
N ARG A 306 -21.93 22.96 -2.12
CA ARG A 306 -21.65 22.05 -3.23
C ARG A 306 -21.35 22.80 -4.54
N ARG A 307 -21.78 24.07 -4.66
CA ARG A 307 -21.73 24.83 -5.90
C ARG A 307 -20.44 25.61 -6.18
N SER A 308 -19.48 25.65 -5.25
CA SER A 308 -18.22 26.37 -5.52
C SER A 308 -17.36 25.62 -6.53
N ALA A 309 -16.94 26.31 -7.61
CA ALA A 309 -16.07 25.73 -8.65
C ALA A 309 -14.76 25.16 -8.07
N SER A 310 -14.19 25.86 -7.10
CA SER A 310 -13.05 25.43 -6.28
C SER A 310 -13.22 24.02 -5.71
N ARG A 311 -14.43 23.67 -5.24
CA ARG A 311 -14.72 22.36 -4.66
C ARG A 311 -14.80 21.25 -5.69
N GLN A 312 -15.27 21.52 -6.90
CA GLN A 312 -15.37 20.50 -7.95
C GLN A 312 -13.99 19.98 -8.39
N SER A 313 -12.94 20.78 -8.20
CA SER A 313 -11.57 20.38 -8.50
C SER A 313 -10.90 19.54 -7.41
N LEU A 314 -11.44 19.54 -6.19
CA LEU A 314 -10.79 18.91 -5.02
C LEU A 314 -10.79 17.35 -5.09
N PRO A 315 -11.87 16.68 -5.54
CA PRO A 315 -11.90 15.21 -5.68
C PRO A 315 -11.03 14.66 -6.83
N THR A 316 -10.62 15.49 -7.79
CA THR A 316 -9.87 15.03 -8.97
C THR A 316 -8.50 15.67 -9.11
N GLY A 317 -8.26 16.82 -8.49
CA GLY A 317 -7.04 17.59 -8.65
C GLY A 317 -5.81 16.89 -8.07
N HIS A 318 -4.67 17.15 -8.70
CA HIS A 318 -3.40 16.54 -8.31
C HIS A 318 -2.87 17.15 -7.01
N ILE A 319 -2.62 16.32 -5.99
CA ILE A 319 -1.97 16.74 -4.75
C ILE A 319 -0.55 16.18 -4.75
N PRO A 320 0.49 17.03 -4.78
CA PRO A 320 1.86 16.56 -4.76
C PRO A 320 2.18 15.75 -3.49
N GLN A 321 2.99 14.70 -3.61
CA GLN A 321 3.33 13.81 -2.51
C GLN A 321 3.98 14.55 -1.32
N GLN A 322 4.69 15.67 -1.57
CA GLN A 322 5.24 16.50 -0.51
C GLN A 322 4.17 17.16 0.37
N MET A 323 2.95 17.36 -0.13
CA MET A 323 1.83 17.92 0.61
C MET A 323 1.00 16.85 1.33
N GLY A 324 0.82 15.69 0.71
CA GLY A 324 0.09 14.58 1.31
C GLY A 324 0.05 13.33 0.45
N ILE A 325 -0.44 12.23 1.04
CA ILE A 325 -0.77 10.99 0.33
C ILE A 325 -2.27 10.99 0.06
N VAL A 326 -2.65 10.68 -1.17
CA VAL A 326 -4.06 10.59 -1.60
C VAL A 326 -4.49 9.12 -1.63
N ALA A 327 -5.64 8.83 -1.03
CA ALA A 327 -6.35 7.57 -1.15
C ALA A 327 -7.77 7.86 -1.66
N ASP A 328 -8.02 7.50 -2.92
CA ASP A 328 -9.31 7.67 -3.58
C ASP A 328 -10.17 6.41 -3.35
N ARG A 329 -11.46 6.63 -3.05
CA ARG A 329 -12.48 5.59 -3.05
C ARG A 329 -13.75 6.08 -3.75
N GLN A 330 -14.46 5.15 -4.38
CA GLN A 330 -15.68 5.40 -5.12
C GLN A 330 -16.76 4.42 -4.66
N ASP A 331 -17.88 4.94 -4.21
CA ASP A 331 -19.11 4.20 -3.89
C ASP A 331 -20.18 4.51 -4.96
N ASP A 332 -21.35 3.85 -4.93
CA ASP A 332 -22.50 3.99 -5.84
C ASP A 332 -22.90 5.46 -6.18
N GLY A 333 -22.11 6.12 -7.01
CA GLY A 333 -22.25 7.53 -7.37
C GLY A 333 -21.64 8.55 -6.39
N ASN A 334 -20.84 8.13 -5.41
CA ASN A 334 -20.16 9.06 -4.49
C ASN A 334 -18.65 8.84 -4.49
N ASP A 335 -17.92 9.82 -5.02
CA ASP A 335 -16.47 9.86 -4.95
C ASP A 335 -16.06 10.46 -3.60
N ALA A 336 -15.21 9.74 -2.88
CA ALA A 336 -14.60 10.22 -1.65
C ALA A 336 -13.08 10.16 -1.76
N ARG A 337 -12.44 11.22 -1.27
CA ARG A 337 -10.99 11.36 -1.29
C ARG A 337 -10.47 11.57 0.11
N LEU A 338 -9.57 10.70 0.54
CA LEU A 338 -8.80 10.85 1.77
C LEU A 338 -7.42 11.44 1.41
N VAL A 339 -7.03 12.51 2.09
CA VAL A 339 -5.69 13.09 1.96
C VAL A 339 -5.01 13.11 3.33
N VAL A 340 -3.99 12.27 3.48
CA VAL A 340 -3.16 12.25 4.69
C VAL A 340 -2.06 13.29 4.54
N VAL A 341 -2.04 14.29 5.41
CA VAL A 341 -1.08 15.41 5.34
C VAL A 341 0.07 15.29 6.36
N SER A 342 -0.10 14.46 7.38
CA SER A 342 0.89 14.16 8.43
C SER A 342 0.77 12.73 8.92
N GLY A 343 1.88 12.18 9.40
CA GLY A 343 1.99 10.88 10.08
C GLY A 343 2.64 9.79 9.22
N PHE A 344 3.01 10.12 7.98
CA PHE A 344 3.58 9.19 7.02
C PHE A 344 5.06 9.43 6.72
N ARG A 345 5.64 10.49 7.31
CA ARG A 345 7.07 10.83 7.19
C ARG A 345 7.81 10.49 8.50
N PRO A 346 9.13 10.24 8.45
CA PRO A 346 9.90 9.89 9.65
C PRO A 346 9.79 10.86 10.85
N PRO A 347 9.74 12.20 10.69
CA PRO A 347 9.64 13.10 11.85
C PRO A 347 8.22 13.32 12.34
N ASP A 348 7.19 12.80 11.65
CA ASP A 348 5.81 13.08 11.99
C ASP A 348 5.42 12.32 13.26
N THR A 349 4.97 13.04 14.29
CA THR A 349 4.46 12.45 15.55
C THR A 349 2.94 12.49 15.65
N VAL A 350 2.29 13.13 14.68
CA VAL A 350 0.84 13.35 14.60
C VAL A 350 0.34 12.81 13.27
N ALA A 351 -0.77 12.07 13.30
CA ALA A 351 -1.53 11.76 12.11
C ALA A 351 -2.57 12.86 11.89
N ALA A 352 -2.53 13.49 10.72
CA ALA A 352 -3.52 14.49 10.32
C ALA A 352 -3.95 14.21 8.89
N HIS A 353 -5.25 14.25 8.66
CA HIS A 353 -5.83 13.99 7.35
C HIS A 353 -7.09 14.83 7.15
N LEU A 354 -7.48 14.95 5.88
CA LEU A 354 -8.76 15.49 5.48
C LEU A 354 -9.49 14.47 4.61
N GLU A 355 -10.79 14.34 4.82
CA GLU A 355 -11.68 13.56 4.00
C GLU A 355 -12.59 14.52 3.24
N ILE A 356 -12.68 14.31 1.94
CA ILE A 356 -13.48 15.09 1.01
C ILE A 356 -14.59 14.16 0.52
N GLN A 357 -15.83 14.54 0.78
CA GLN A 357 -17.02 13.92 0.23
C GLN A 357 -17.79 14.96 -0.60
N ALA A 358 -18.86 14.53 -1.27
CA ALA A 358 -19.68 15.40 -2.11
C ALA A 358 -20.14 16.70 -1.41
N ASP A 359 -20.50 16.64 -0.13
CA ASP A 359 -21.12 17.74 0.61
C ASP A 359 -20.32 18.22 1.85
N SER A 360 -19.38 17.42 2.34
CA SER A 360 -18.57 17.76 3.51
C SER A 360 -17.06 17.64 3.30
N ILE A 361 -16.32 18.43 4.07
CA ILE A 361 -14.89 18.26 4.30
C ILE A 361 -14.74 17.96 5.80
N THR A 362 -14.04 16.88 6.12
CA THR A 362 -13.80 16.47 7.50
C THR A 362 -12.30 16.54 7.78
N LEU A 363 -11.90 17.34 8.76
CA LEU A 363 -10.51 17.47 9.20
C LEU A 363 -10.32 16.66 10.47
N THR A 364 -9.34 15.77 10.50
CA THR A 364 -9.12 14.87 11.64
C THR A 364 -7.65 14.81 12.00
N THR A 365 -7.37 14.91 13.30
CA THR A 365 -6.00 14.86 13.84
C THR A 365 -5.90 14.06 15.13
N THR A 366 -4.73 13.44 15.36
CA THR A 366 -4.31 12.88 16.65
C THR A 366 -3.54 13.88 17.51
N GLU A 367 -3.34 15.11 17.03
CA GLU A 367 -2.74 16.20 17.80
C GLU A 367 -3.59 16.51 19.02
N SER A 368 -2.97 16.51 20.20
CA SER A 368 -3.64 16.96 21.41
C SER A 368 -3.89 18.47 21.34
N ALA A 369 -5.10 18.89 21.68
CA ALA A 369 -5.44 20.30 21.67
C ALA A 369 -4.63 21.04 22.76
N VAL A 370 -3.85 22.06 22.39
CA VAL A 370 -3.09 22.88 23.35
C VAL A 370 -3.93 23.98 23.99
N ALA A 371 -5.15 24.19 23.48
CA ALA A 371 -6.14 25.11 24.01
C ALA A 371 -7.56 24.52 23.86
N HIS A 372 -8.48 24.97 24.72
CA HIS A 372 -9.89 24.58 24.63
C HIS A 372 -10.68 25.51 23.71
N ALA A 373 -11.85 25.05 23.26
CA ALA A 373 -12.82 25.96 22.65
C ALA A 373 -13.21 27.07 23.66
N PRO A 374 -13.44 28.32 23.20
CA PRO A 374 -13.62 28.75 21.82
C PRO A 374 -12.33 29.20 21.09
N ALA A 375 -11.13 28.83 21.57
CA ALA A 375 -9.89 29.25 20.90
C ALA A 375 -9.87 28.82 19.41
N PRO A 376 -9.29 29.64 18.51
CA PRO A 376 -9.20 29.31 17.08
C PRO A 376 -8.50 27.97 16.82
N LEU A 377 -8.86 27.25 15.76
CA LEU A 377 -8.24 25.95 15.46
C LEU A 377 -6.71 26.02 15.33
N SER A 378 -6.15 27.08 14.75
CA SER A 378 -4.69 27.22 14.67
C SER A 378 -4.02 27.38 16.02
N THR A 379 -4.74 27.87 17.03
CA THR A 379 -4.27 27.91 18.41
C THR A 379 -4.42 26.54 19.05
N ARG A 380 -5.49 25.80 18.75
CA ARG A 380 -5.75 24.48 19.33
C ARG A 380 -4.85 23.38 18.75
N PHE A 381 -4.56 23.43 17.45
CA PHE A 381 -3.85 22.41 16.66
C PHE A 381 -2.75 23.05 15.80
N PRO A 382 -1.69 23.61 16.41
CA PRO A 382 -0.63 24.34 15.72
C PRO A 382 0.14 23.50 14.69
N VAL A 383 0.20 22.17 14.81
CA VAL A 383 0.89 21.29 13.85
C VAL A 383 0.00 20.95 12.66
N SER A 384 -1.25 20.55 12.91
CA SER A 384 -2.15 20.01 11.87
C SER A 384 -2.72 21.10 10.97
N VAL A 385 -3.07 22.26 11.55
CA VAL A 385 -3.77 23.33 10.81
C VAL A 385 -2.94 23.92 9.67
N PRO A 386 -1.64 24.23 9.82
CA PRO A 386 -0.82 24.69 8.70
C PRO A 386 -0.75 23.67 7.55
N LEU A 387 -0.76 22.37 7.84
CA LEU A 387 -0.72 21.30 6.84
C LEU A 387 -2.03 21.20 6.07
N TRP A 388 -3.18 21.22 6.76
CA TRP A 388 -4.49 21.30 6.10
C TRP A 388 -4.63 22.56 5.26
N ARG A 389 -4.25 23.73 5.81
CA ARG A 389 -4.30 25.01 5.08
C ARG A 389 -3.47 24.96 3.80
N ARG A 390 -2.30 24.31 3.82
CA ARG A 390 -1.45 24.17 2.63
C ARG A 390 -2.16 23.41 1.51
N VAL A 391 -2.81 22.29 1.83
CA VAL A 391 -3.58 21.50 0.84
C VAL A 391 -4.81 22.27 0.38
N LEU A 392 -5.62 22.79 1.30
CA LEU A 392 -6.86 23.52 0.98
C LEU A 392 -6.60 24.76 0.12
N LYS A 393 -5.52 25.50 0.40
CA LYS A 393 -5.11 26.68 -0.39
C LYS A 393 -4.81 26.35 -1.85
N GLN A 394 -4.36 25.14 -2.17
CA GLN A 394 -4.14 24.71 -3.55
C GLN A 394 -5.44 24.73 -4.39
N PHE A 395 -6.59 24.68 -3.71
CA PHE A 395 -7.92 24.67 -4.30
C PHE A 395 -8.71 25.93 -3.96
N ASP A 396 -8.05 27.02 -3.58
CA ASP A 396 -8.67 28.29 -3.18
C ASP A 396 -9.66 28.16 -2.00
N LEU A 397 -9.47 27.17 -1.12
CA LEU A 397 -10.27 26.98 0.08
C LEU A 397 -9.54 27.52 1.31
N VAL A 398 -10.26 28.29 2.13
CA VAL A 398 -9.74 28.86 3.38
C VAL A 398 -10.38 28.15 4.57
N ILE A 399 -9.56 27.60 5.47
CA ILE A 399 -10.05 26.85 6.63
C ILE A 399 -10.98 27.66 7.53
N ASN A 400 -10.81 28.98 7.61
CA ASN A 400 -11.67 29.83 8.43
C ASN A 400 -13.09 29.95 7.87
N ASP A 401 -13.25 29.84 6.55
CA ASP A 401 -14.58 29.83 5.92
C ASP A 401 -15.28 28.49 6.08
N LEU A 402 -14.51 27.42 6.33
CA LEU A 402 -15.03 26.09 6.63
C LEU A 402 -15.57 25.99 8.07
N LEU A 403 -15.23 26.90 8.98
CA LEU A 403 -15.54 26.78 10.41
C LEU A 403 -16.66 27.72 10.89
N LYS A 404 -17.28 28.44 9.95
CA LYS A 404 -18.53 29.16 10.19
C LYS A 404 -19.68 28.17 10.12
#